data_AF-A0A2C6CRU4-F1
#
_entry.id   AF-A0A2C6CRU4-F1
#
_cell.length_a   1.000
_cell.length_b   1.000
_cell.length_c   1.000
_cell.angle_alpha   90.00
_cell.angle_beta   90.00
_cell.angle_gamma   90.00
#
_symmetry.space_group_name_H-M   'P 1'
#
loop_
_entity.id
_entity.type
_entity.pdbx_description
1 polymer ?
#
loop_
_entity_poly.entity_id
_entity_poly.type
_entity_poly.pdbx_seq_one_letter_code
_entity_poly.pdbx_strand_id
1 'polypeptide(L)' 'METYVQLGWVLPPVFERLKGIKKDMLDCRRKDGKIPEGHIWRKAPDGRVYYHFERWNEYVENTL' A
#
# COMPACT_ATOMS: atom_id res chain seq x y z
N MET A 1 7.69 -14.88 22.44
CA MET A 1 6.69 -13.88 22.04
C MET A 1 7.24 -13.21 20.80
N GLU A 2 6.72 -13.55 19.61
CA GLU A 2 7.09 -12.85 18.38
C GLU A 2 6.37 -11.51 18.36
N THR A 3 7.15 -10.42 18.36
CA THR A 3 6.61 -9.06 18.23
C THR A 3 6.37 -8.77 16.77
N TYR A 4 5.11 -8.75 16.34
CA TYR A 4 4.75 -8.31 14.99
C TYR A 4 4.72 -6.78 14.94
N VAL A 5 5.62 -6.18 14.16
CA VAL A 5 5.61 -4.73 13.92
C VAL A 5 4.66 -4.42 12.77
N GLN A 6 3.63 -3.62 13.06
CA GLN A 6 2.75 -3.04 12.06
C GLN A 6 3.43 -1.81 11.43
N LEU A 7 3.56 -1.80 10.10
CA LEU A 7 4.23 -0.73 9.37
C LEU A 7 3.29 0.45 9.07
N GLY A 8 1.98 0.19 8.93
CA GLY A 8 0.98 1.22 8.66
C GLY A 8 1.17 1.86 7.27
N TRP A 9 1.23 3.19 7.23
CA TRP A 9 1.38 3.96 5.99
C TRP A 9 2.84 4.06 5.56
N VAL A 10 3.17 3.44 4.43
CA VAL A 10 4.54 3.39 3.92
C VAL A 10 4.64 3.87 2.48
N LEU A 11 5.85 4.24 2.07
CA LEU A 11 6.15 4.63 0.69
C LEU A 11 6.27 3.39 -0.22
N PRO A 12 6.07 3.55 -1.54
CA PRO A 12 6.22 2.46 -2.52
C PRO A 12 7.53 1.65 -2.43
N PRO A 13 8.71 2.24 -2.15
CA PRO A 13 9.94 1.47 -2.02
C PRO A 13 9.91 0.42 -0.90
N VAL A 14 9.11 0.63 0.14
CA VAL A 14 8.93 -0.36 1.22
C VAL A 14 8.12 -1.55 0.72
N PHE A 15 7.07 -1.30 -0.07
CA PHE A 15 6.31 -2.34 -0.75
C PHE A 15 7.17 -3.14 -1.74
N GLU A 16 8.03 -2.45 -2.48
CA GLU A 16 8.98 -3.10 -3.40
C GLU A 16 9.92 -4.03 -2.65
N ARG A 17 10.50 -3.55 -1.54
CA ARG A 17 11.47 -4.31 -0.76
C ARG A 17 10.86 -5.48 0.01
N LEU A 18 9.68 -5.32 0.57
CA LEU A 18 9.10 -6.30 1.51
C LEU A 18 8.01 -7.19 0.89
N LYS A 19 7.28 -6.70 -0.12
CA LYS A 19 6.22 -7.46 -0.81
C LYS A 19 6.55 -7.77 -2.27
N GLY A 20 7.65 -7.23 -2.82
CA GLY A 20 8.01 -7.41 -4.23
C GLY A 20 7.11 -6.65 -5.21
N ILE A 21 6.31 -5.70 -4.71
CA ILE A 21 5.29 -5.01 -5.52
C ILE A 21 5.87 -3.70 -6.02
N LYS A 22 6.04 -3.60 -7.35
CA LYS A 22 6.59 -2.42 -8.03
C LYS A 22 5.73 -1.18 -7.78
N LYS A 23 6.39 -0.03 -7.61
CA LYS A 23 5.72 1.28 -7.51
C LYS A 23 4.75 1.53 -8.68
N ASP A 24 5.14 1.12 -9.88
CA ASP A 24 4.33 1.31 -11.08
C ASP A 24 3.00 0.55 -11.02
N MET A 25 3.02 -0.67 -10.46
CA MET A 25 1.82 -1.48 -10.26
C MET A 25 0.86 -0.85 -9.24
N LEU A 26 1.41 -0.30 -8.14
CA LEU A 26 0.64 0.44 -7.15
C LEU A 26 -0.01 1.68 -7.77
N ASP A 27 0.76 2.44 -8.56
CA ASP A 27 0.27 3.66 -9.20
C ASP A 27 -0.77 3.38 -10.31
N CYS A 28 -0.59 2.31 -11.09
CA CYS A 28 -1.59 1.85 -12.05
C CYS A 28 -2.91 1.48 -11.35
N ARG A 29 -2.87 0.66 -10.30
CA ARG A 29 -4.08 0.28 -9.53
C ARG A 29 -4.76 1.50 -8.90
N ARG A 30 -3.97 2.46 -8.43
CA ARG A 30 -4.44 3.74 -7.90
C ARG A 30 -5.17 4.56 -8.96
N LYS A 31 -4.53 4.77 -10.12
CA LYS A 31 -5.07 5.55 -11.25
C LYS A 31 -6.31 4.91 -11.86
N ASP A 32 -6.34 3.59 -11.91
CA ASP A 32 -7.48 2.81 -12.40
C ASP A 32 -8.65 2.76 -11.41
N GLY A 33 -8.49 3.33 -10.20
CA GLY A 33 -9.52 3.37 -9.18
C GLY A 33 -9.80 2.02 -8.52
N LYS A 34 -8.94 1.01 -8.73
CA LYS A 34 -9.12 -0.34 -8.18
C LYS A 34 -8.91 -0.37 -6.67
N ILE A 35 -8.07 0.53 -6.15
CA ILE A 35 -7.79 0.63 -4.72
C ILE A 35 -8.37 1.91 -4.14
N PRO A 36 -9.15 1.84 -3.04
CA PRO A 36 -9.81 3.01 -2.45
C PRO A 36 -8.83 3.96 -1.75
N GLU A 37 -8.98 5.26 -2.03
CA GLU A 37 -8.27 6.35 -1.32
C GLU A 37 -8.74 6.43 0.14
N GLY A 38 -7.84 6.77 1.07
CA GLY A 38 -8.08 6.81 2.51
C GLY A 38 -8.08 5.43 3.18
N HIS A 39 -8.32 4.36 2.42
CA HIS A 39 -8.29 2.99 2.92
C HIS A 39 -6.97 2.28 2.58
N ILE A 40 -6.64 2.14 1.29
CA ILE A 40 -5.43 1.45 0.82
C ILE A 40 -4.30 2.42 0.49
N TRP A 41 -4.63 3.59 -0.02
CA TRP A 41 -3.65 4.61 -0.37
C TRP A 41 -4.11 5.99 0.08
N ARG A 42 -3.18 6.91 0.30
CA ARG A 42 -3.49 8.32 0.60
C ARG A 42 -2.42 9.23 0.03
N LYS A 43 -2.82 10.43 -0.38
CA LYS A 43 -1.87 11.52 -0.63
C LYS A 43 -1.62 12.27 0.67
N ALA A 44 -0.35 12.40 1.05
CA ALA A 44 0.06 13.17 2.22
C ALA A 44 0.23 14.65 1.86
N PRO A 45 0.19 15.57 2.85
CA PRO A 45 0.36 17.01 2.61
C PRO A 45 1.73 17.37 2.02
N ASP A 46 2.75 16.52 2.19
CA ASP A 46 4.05 16.66 1.53
C ASP A 46 4.03 16.34 0.01
N GLY A 47 2.87 15.95 -0.52
CA GLY A 47 2.66 15.66 -1.93
C GLY A 47 2.96 14.22 -2.34
N ARG A 48 3.54 13.40 -1.47
CA ARG A 48 3.82 11.98 -1.75
C ARG A 48 2.58 11.12 -1.53
N VAL A 49 2.59 9.97 -2.20
CA VAL A 49 1.57 8.93 -2.07
C VAL A 49 2.08 7.83 -1.15
N TYR A 50 1.31 7.55 -0.11
CA TYR A 50 1.55 6.48 0.84
C TYR A 50 0.52 5.37 0.64
N TYR A 51 0.92 4.14 0.94
CA TYR A 51 0.10 2.94 0.84
C TYR A 51 0.10 2.23 2.19
N HIS A 52 -1.05 1.71 2.60
CA HIS A 52 -1.18 1.01 3.87
C HIS A 52 -0.71 -0.44 3.72
N PHE A 53 0.35 -0.81 4.44
CA PHE A 53 1.03 -2.08 4.27
C PHE A 53 0.18 -3.29 4.67
N GLU A 54 -0.47 -3.23 5.83
CA GLU A 54 -1.35 -4.32 6.30
C GLU A 54 -2.64 -4.43 5.48
N ARG A 55 -3.39 -3.32 5.31
CA ARG A 55 -4.66 -3.32 4.55
C ARG A 55 -4.50 -3.74 3.10
N TRP A 56 -3.31 -3.56 2.52
CA TRP A 56 -3.03 -4.12 1.21
C TRP A 56 -3.13 -5.64 1.18
N ASN A 57 -2.66 -6.32 2.23
CA ASN A 57 -2.75 -7.77 2.33
C ASN A 57 -4.21 -8.21 2.36
N GLU A 58 -5.00 -7.57 3.23
CA GLU A 58 -6.44 -7.81 3.33
C GLU A 58 -7.15 -7.57 1.98
N TYR A 59 -6.80 -6.49 1.27
CA TYR A 59 -7.36 -6.20 -0.05
C TYR A 59 -7.04 -7.30 -1.07
N VAL A 60 -5.78 -7.75 -1.11
CA VAL A 60 -5.37 -8.84 -2.02
C VAL A 60 -6.10 -10.13 -1.68
N GLU A 61 -6.22 -10.48 -0.40
CA GLU A 61 -6.91 -11.70 0.04
C GLU A 61 -8.42 -11.71 -0.25
N ASN A 62 -9.06 -10.53 -0.32
CA ASN A 62 -10.51 -10.42 -0.56
C ASN A 62 -10.86 -10.11 -2.04
N THR A 63 -9.91 -9.71 -2.87
CA THR A 63 -10.18 -9.21 -4.24
C THR A 63 -9.59 -10.09 -5.35
N LEU A 64 -8.67 -11.01 -5.03
CA LEU A 64 -8.10 -12.01 -5.95
C LEU A 64 -8.68 -13.39 -5.68
#